data_AF-A0A660RPF8-F1
#
_entry.id   AF-A0A660RPF8-F1
#
_cell.length_a   1.000
_cell.length_b   1.000
_cell.length_c   1.000
_cell.angle_alpha   90.00
_cell.angle_beta   90.00
_cell.angle_gamma   90.00
#
_symmetry.space_group_name_H-M   'P 1'
#
loop_
_entity.id
_entity.type
_entity.pdbx_description
1 polymer ?
#
loop_
_entity_poly.entity_id
_entity_poly.type
_entity_poly.pdbx_seq_one_letter_code
_entity_poly.pdbx_strand_id
1 'polypeptide(L)'
;MFEKRLEVSDFEYCKKLKELGYPQDGGDWYWIKLITWGKPRLIYPGDDFDELVGLSEKEFFVRAPTVGELGELLPDFVEFKLNEKFRIKDKENYRYLVNDRNEANARAKMLIWLIENGYVSLK
;
A
#
# COMPACT_ATOMS: atom_id res chain seq x y z
N MET A 1 4.89 -7.19 -20.34
CA MET A 1 3.92 -6.07 -20.34
C MET A 1 3.74 -5.65 -18.89
N PHE A 2 4.00 -4.40 -18.54
CA PHE A 2 3.96 -3.92 -17.16
C PHE A 2 2.50 -3.79 -16.69
N GLU A 3 2.06 -4.68 -15.81
CA GLU A 3 0.72 -4.63 -15.22
C GLU A 3 0.74 -3.69 -14.00
N LYS A 4 0.38 -2.42 -14.23
CA LYS A 4 0.32 -1.35 -13.21
C LYS A 4 -0.36 -1.74 -11.89
N ARG A 5 -1.31 -2.69 -11.92
CA ARG A 5 -2.03 -3.18 -10.73
C ARG A 5 -1.22 -4.14 -9.85
N LEU A 6 -0.13 -4.69 -10.37
CA LEU A 6 0.78 -5.56 -9.59
C LEU A 6 1.82 -4.74 -8.82
N GLU A 7 1.98 -3.47 -9.18
CA GLU A 7 2.97 -2.56 -8.63
C GLU A 7 2.50 -1.84 -7.39
N VAL A 8 1.19 -1.73 -7.17
CA VAL A 8 0.61 -1.01 -6.03
C VAL A 8 -0.33 -1.89 -5.23
N SER A 9 -0.47 -1.60 -3.94
CA SER A 9 -1.38 -2.33 -3.08
C SER A 9 -2.84 -2.03 -3.38
N ASP A 10 -3.69 -2.97 -3.01
CA ASP A 10 -5.13 -2.84 -3.11
C ASP A 10 -5.70 -1.78 -2.18
N PHE A 11 -6.88 -1.32 -2.57
CA PHE A 11 -7.65 -0.29 -1.90
C PHE A 11 -7.77 -0.48 -0.37
N GLU A 12 -8.14 -1.68 0.08
CA GLU A 12 -8.34 -1.95 1.52
C GLU A 12 -7.04 -1.87 2.32
N TYR A 13 -5.92 -2.33 1.74
CA TYR A 13 -4.62 -2.18 2.38
C TYR A 13 -4.18 -0.71 2.41
N CYS A 14 -4.42 0.05 1.34
CA CYS A 14 -4.11 1.47 1.29
C CYS A 14 -4.92 2.26 2.34
N LYS A 15 -6.22 1.96 2.49
CA LYS A 15 -7.07 2.52 3.56
C LYS A 15 -6.47 2.28 4.94
N LYS A 16 -6.12 1.02 5.22
CA LYS A 16 -5.56 0.65 6.52
C LYS A 16 -4.22 1.33 6.77
N LEU A 17 -3.35 1.42 5.77
CA LEU A 17 -2.09 2.16 5.86
C LEU A 17 -2.32 3.65 6.18
N LYS A 18 -3.31 4.29 5.53
CA LYS A 18 -3.69 5.67 5.85
C LYS A 18 -4.15 5.83 7.30
N GLU A 19 -4.97 4.92 7.81
CA GLU A 19 -5.41 4.91 9.22
C GLU A 19 -4.22 4.75 10.19
N LEU A 20 -3.19 4.01 9.78
CA LEU A 20 -1.95 3.80 10.53
C LEU A 20 -0.93 4.95 10.37
N GLY A 21 -1.26 6.01 9.63
CA GLY A 21 -0.42 7.19 9.48
C GLY A 21 0.52 7.19 8.27
N TYR A 22 0.28 6.34 7.26
CA TYR A 22 1.07 6.39 6.03
C TYR A 22 0.94 7.74 5.32
N PRO A 23 2.05 8.39 4.92
CA PRO A 23 2.04 9.69 4.25
C PRO A 23 1.09 9.72 3.06
N GLN A 24 0.23 10.72 3.00
CA GLN A 24 -0.80 10.85 1.95
C GLN A 24 -0.44 11.91 0.91
N ASP A 25 0.60 12.68 1.17
CA ASP A 25 1.23 13.64 0.29
C ASP A 25 2.39 13.01 -0.49
N GLY A 26 2.57 13.45 -1.73
CA GLY A 26 3.59 12.92 -2.64
C GLY A 26 3.28 11.53 -3.22
N GLY A 27 4.05 11.13 -4.24
CA GLY A 27 3.92 9.83 -4.89
C GLY A 27 3.02 9.80 -6.12
N ASP A 28 3.04 8.63 -6.78
CA ASP A 28 2.64 8.47 -8.19
C ASP A 28 1.28 7.79 -8.39
N TRP A 29 0.65 7.26 -7.34
CA TRP A 29 -0.57 6.46 -7.47
C TRP A 29 -1.55 6.71 -6.34
N TYR A 30 -2.83 6.78 -6.70
CA TYR A 30 -3.92 7.03 -5.77
C TYR A 30 -5.14 6.19 -6.09
N TRP A 31 -5.80 5.70 -5.05
CA TRP A 31 -7.16 5.20 -5.16
C TRP A 31 -8.14 6.34 -4.89
N ILE A 32 -9.04 6.58 -5.85
CA ILE A 32 -10.07 7.62 -5.78
C ILE A 32 -11.44 6.99 -5.96
N LYS A 33 -12.41 7.43 -5.14
CA LYS A 33 -13.83 7.16 -5.33
C LYS A 33 -14.58 8.49 -5.35
N LEU A 34 -15.22 8.79 -6.48
CA LEU A 34 -16.17 9.89 -6.58
C LEU A 34 -17.57 9.39 -6.21
N ILE A 35 -18.44 10.28 -5.75
CA ILE A 35 -19.86 9.98 -5.42
C ILE A 35 -20.56 9.35 -6.63
N THR A 36 -20.23 9.81 -7.84
CA THR A 36 -20.80 9.31 -9.10
C THR A 36 -20.25 7.94 -9.53
N TRP A 37 -19.21 7.43 -8.87
CA TRP A 37 -18.57 6.16 -9.23
C TRP A 37 -19.03 5.01 -8.34
N GLY A 38 -19.51 3.93 -8.95
CA GLY A 38 -19.91 2.71 -8.23
C GLY A 38 -18.76 1.93 -7.56
N LYS A 39 -17.49 2.22 -7.90
CA LYS A 39 -16.31 1.58 -7.29
C LYS A 39 -15.07 2.48 -7.33
N PRO A 40 -14.13 2.31 -6.39
CA PRO A 40 -12.83 2.98 -6.43
C PRO A 40 -12.06 2.67 -7.72
N ARG A 41 -11.28 3.64 -8.19
CA ARG A 41 -10.38 3.50 -9.34
C ARG A 41 -8.96 3.91 -8.95
N LEU A 42 -7.98 3.21 -9.52
CA LEU A 42 -6.56 3.53 -9.38
C LEU A 42 -6.16 4.52 -10.46
N ILE A 43 -5.53 5.63 -10.06
CA ILE A 43 -5.18 6.75 -10.92
C ILE A 43 -3.72 7.12 -10.68
N TYR A 44 -3.01 7.42 -11.77
CA TYR A 44 -1.67 8.02 -11.76
C TYR A 44 -1.85 9.53 -11.97
N PRO A 45 -1.40 10.40 -11.06
CA PRO A 45 -1.30 11.84 -11.29
C PRO A 45 -0.25 12.09 -12.36
N GLY A 46 -0.67 12.25 -13.60
CA GLY A 46 0.12 12.93 -14.63
C GLY A 46 -0.19 14.42 -14.56
N ASP A 47 -0.98 14.90 -15.51
CA ASP A 47 -1.29 16.33 -15.67
C ASP A 47 -2.77 16.69 -15.35
N ASP A 48 -3.66 15.71 -15.16
CA ASP A 48 -5.12 15.93 -14.92
C ASP A 48 -5.54 15.77 -13.44
N PHE A 49 -4.57 15.69 -12.52
CA PHE A 49 -4.84 15.39 -11.12
C PHE A 49 -5.53 16.55 -10.39
N ASP A 50 -5.16 17.79 -10.70
CA ASP A 50 -5.76 18.98 -10.08
C ASP A 50 -7.25 19.12 -10.44
N GLU A 51 -7.64 18.70 -11.65
CA GLU A 51 -9.04 18.70 -12.09
C GLU A 51 -9.87 17.63 -11.38
N LEU A 52 -9.28 16.44 -11.13
CA LEU A 52 -9.87 15.40 -10.28
C LEU A 52 -9.87 15.79 -8.79
N VAL A 53 -8.90 16.60 -8.35
CA VAL A 53 -8.72 17.00 -6.95
C VAL A 53 -9.60 18.15 -6.53
N GLY A 54 -9.91 19.07 -7.45
CA GLY A 54 -10.87 20.16 -7.26
C GLY A 54 -12.34 19.74 -7.16
N LEU A 55 -12.66 18.45 -7.35
CA LEU A 55 -14.03 17.97 -7.31
C LEU A 55 -14.56 17.91 -5.87
N SER A 56 -15.55 18.75 -5.58
CA SER A 56 -16.42 18.69 -4.40
C SER A 56 -17.22 17.37 -4.27
N GLU A 57 -17.03 16.43 -5.19
CA GLU A 57 -17.74 15.16 -5.30
C GLU A 57 -16.88 13.93 -4.92
N LYS A 58 -15.75 14.12 -4.24
CA LYS A 58 -14.94 13.00 -3.73
C LYS A 58 -15.59 12.37 -2.51
N GLU A 59 -15.91 11.09 -2.62
CA GLU A 59 -16.26 10.27 -1.46
C GLU A 59 -14.99 9.80 -0.74
N PHE A 60 -13.94 9.46 -1.49
CA PHE A 60 -12.72 8.90 -0.91
C PHE A 60 -11.46 9.15 -1.76
N PHE A 61 -10.34 9.28 -1.04
CA PHE A 61 -9.01 9.50 -1.61
C PHE A 61 -7.93 8.93 -0.68
N VAL A 62 -7.05 8.07 -1.22
CA VAL A 62 -5.89 7.50 -0.51
C VAL A 62 -4.74 7.27 -1.47
N ARG A 63 -3.51 7.50 -1.00
CA ARG A 63 -2.30 7.13 -1.72
C ARG A 63 -2.21 5.60 -1.84
N ALA A 64 -1.74 5.14 -3.00
CA ALA A 64 -1.53 3.74 -3.30
C ALA A 64 -0.03 3.49 -3.45
N PRO A 65 0.68 3.11 -2.36
CA PRO A 65 2.12 2.96 -2.43
C PRO A 65 2.52 1.79 -3.32
N THR A 66 3.63 1.99 -4.01
CA THR A 66 4.26 0.99 -4.86
C THR A 66 4.97 -0.08 -4.04
N VAL A 67 5.26 -1.21 -4.69
CA VAL A 67 6.07 -2.30 -4.14
C VAL A 67 7.45 -1.83 -3.67
N GLY A 68 8.03 -0.85 -4.37
CA GLY A 68 9.31 -0.22 -4.04
C GLY A 68 9.20 0.61 -2.76
N GLU A 69 8.26 1.57 -2.73
CA GLU A 69 8.01 2.43 -1.56
C GLU A 69 7.70 1.61 -0.30
N LEU A 70 6.87 0.57 -0.42
CA LEU A 70 6.60 -0.33 0.70
C LEU A 70 7.85 -1.10 1.13
N GLY A 71 8.71 -1.45 0.19
CA GLY A 71 9.99 -2.10 0.45
C GLY A 71 10.94 -1.30 1.31
N GLU A 72 11.04 0.00 1.03
CA GLU A 72 11.92 0.92 1.76
C GLU A 72 11.50 1.08 3.23
N LEU A 73 10.24 0.81 3.55
CA LEU A 73 9.71 0.87 4.91
C LEU A 73 9.80 -0.45 5.68
N LEU A 74 10.11 -1.56 4.99
CA LEU A 74 10.28 -2.85 5.64
C LEU A 74 11.70 -2.95 6.24
N PRO A 75 11.84 -3.40 7.49
CA PRO A 75 13.14 -3.57 8.12
C PRO A 75 13.90 -4.76 7.55
N ASP A 76 15.24 -4.72 7.61
CA ASP A 76 16.15 -5.72 7.03
C ASP A 76 15.96 -7.16 7.54
N PHE A 77 15.32 -7.34 8.71
CA PHE A 77 15.05 -8.68 9.26
C PHE A 77 13.84 -9.38 8.59
N VAL A 78 13.18 -8.72 7.65
CA VAL A 78 12.10 -9.27 6.84
C VAL A 78 12.66 -10.07 5.67
N GLU A 79 12.25 -11.34 5.51
CA GLU A 79 12.72 -12.22 4.42
C GLU A 79 11.67 -12.34 3.30
N PHE A 80 12.11 -12.16 2.05
CA PHE A 80 11.29 -12.16 0.83
C PHE A 80 11.55 -13.38 -0.06
N LYS A 81 10.49 -14.07 -0.52
CA LYS A 81 10.59 -15.06 -1.61
C LYS A 81 9.34 -15.04 -2.50
N LEU A 82 9.53 -14.74 -3.78
CA LEU A 82 8.47 -14.83 -4.80
C LEU A 82 8.32 -16.30 -5.24
N ASN A 83 7.09 -16.80 -5.27
CA ASN A 83 6.69 -18.22 -5.36
C ASN A 83 6.89 -19.04 -4.06
N GLU A 84 6.45 -18.51 -2.90
CA GLU A 84 5.57 -19.18 -1.92
C GLU A 84 5.77 -18.68 -0.46
N LYS A 85 5.34 -17.43 -0.23
CA LYS A 85 5.09 -16.77 1.07
C LYS A 85 6.26 -15.99 1.68
N PHE A 86 5.91 -14.87 2.29
CA PHE A 86 6.79 -13.97 3.02
C PHE A 86 6.83 -14.35 4.49
N ARG A 87 7.98 -14.20 5.14
CA ARG A 87 8.10 -14.46 6.57
C ARG A 87 8.77 -13.30 7.29
N ILE A 88 8.19 -12.92 8.42
CA ILE A 88 8.82 -11.98 9.35
C ILE A 88 9.61 -12.80 10.37
N LYS A 89 10.93 -12.58 10.44
CA LYS A 89 11.82 -13.18 11.44
C LYS A 89 12.21 -12.13 12.48
N ASP A 90 11.80 -12.31 13.73
CA ASP A 90 12.47 -11.62 14.84
C ASP A 90 13.77 -12.39 15.18
N LYS A 91 14.70 -11.78 15.94
CA LYS A 91 16.06 -12.24 16.25
C LYS A 91 16.25 -13.74 16.50
N GLU A 92 15.20 -14.48 16.86
CA GLU A 92 15.26 -15.91 17.13
C GLU A 92 14.22 -16.79 16.39
N ASN A 93 13.15 -16.26 15.75
CA ASN A 93 12.07 -17.10 15.17
C ASN A 93 11.28 -16.47 14.01
N TYR A 94 10.77 -17.30 13.10
CA TYR A 94 9.75 -16.93 12.09
C TYR A 94 8.38 -16.78 12.78
N ARG A 95 7.80 -15.57 12.80
CA ARG A 95 6.57 -15.28 13.56
C ARG A 95 5.31 -15.07 12.71
N TYR A 96 5.45 -14.48 11.52
CA TYR A 96 4.29 -14.11 10.71
C TYR A 96 4.51 -14.44 9.24
N LEU A 97 3.58 -15.22 8.67
CA LEU A 97 3.58 -15.63 7.27
C LEU A 97 2.59 -14.75 6.50
N VAL A 98 3.09 -13.95 5.57
CA VAL A 98 2.23 -13.16 4.68
C VAL A 98 2.17 -13.80 3.30
N ASN A 99 0.95 -13.99 2.82
CA ASN A 99 0.68 -14.36 1.45
C ASN A 99 -0.46 -13.50 0.93
N ASP A 100 -0.32 -13.05 -0.31
CA ASP A 100 -1.34 -12.31 -1.03
C ASP A 100 -1.19 -12.52 -2.54
N ARG A 101 -2.14 -12.01 -3.33
CA ARG A 101 -2.22 -12.21 -4.77
C ARG A 101 -1.09 -11.55 -5.56
N ASN A 102 -0.49 -10.50 -5.01
CA ASN A 102 0.62 -9.76 -5.61
C ASN A 102 1.59 -9.27 -4.52
N GLU A 103 2.77 -8.84 -4.97
CA GLU A 103 3.84 -8.43 -4.08
C GLU A 103 3.51 -7.18 -3.27
N ALA A 104 2.91 -6.18 -3.91
CA ALA A 104 2.55 -4.93 -3.26
C ALA A 104 1.55 -5.14 -2.10
N ASN A 105 0.56 -6.01 -2.28
CA ASN A 105 -0.37 -6.39 -1.22
C ASN A 105 0.34 -7.11 -0.07
N ALA A 106 1.22 -8.05 -0.40
CA ALA A 106 1.95 -8.78 0.62
C ALA A 106 2.84 -7.84 1.45
N ARG A 107 3.58 -6.93 0.82
CA ARG A 107 4.39 -5.92 1.53
C ARG A 107 3.53 -4.98 2.38
N ALA A 108 2.39 -4.50 1.87
CA ALA A 108 1.48 -3.67 2.67
C ALA A 108 0.95 -4.41 3.90
N LYS A 109 0.53 -5.67 3.74
CA LYS A 109 0.05 -6.50 4.85
C LYS A 109 1.14 -6.77 5.88
N MET A 110 2.39 -6.93 5.46
CA MET A 110 3.54 -7.03 6.37
C MET A 110 3.76 -5.74 7.14
N LEU A 111 3.78 -4.60 6.44
CA LEU A 111 3.98 -3.29 7.05
C LEU A 111 2.88 -3.00 8.07
N ILE A 112 1.60 -3.24 7.72
CA ILE A 112 0.45 -3.13 8.63
C ILE A 112 0.69 -3.96 9.90
N TRP A 113 1.05 -5.23 9.76
CA TRP A 113 1.29 -6.09 10.92
C TRP A 113 2.45 -5.60 11.79
N LEU A 114 3.55 -5.16 11.18
CA LEU A 114 4.70 -4.63 11.89
C LEU A 114 4.35 -3.39 12.69
N ILE A 115 3.54 -2.48 12.12
CA ILE A 115 3.06 -1.28 12.80
C ILE A 115 2.12 -1.63 13.95
N GLU A 116 1.14 -2.49 13.71
CA GLU A 116 0.16 -2.89 14.73
C GLU A 116 0.80 -3.61 15.93
N ASN A 117 1.95 -4.26 15.73
CA ASN A 117 2.71 -4.92 16.79
C ASN A 117 3.89 -4.08 17.31
N GLY A 118 4.03 -2.82 16.89
CA GLY A 118 5.03 -1.88 17.40
C GLY A 118 6.47 -2.14 16.96
N TYR A 119 6.70 -2.95 15.92
CA TYR A 119 8.03 -3.17 15.35
C TYR A 119 8.48 -2.03 14.43
N VAL A 120 7.52 -1.34 13.80
CA VAL A 120 7.75 -0.20 12.90
C VAL A 120 6.80 0.94 13.28
N SER A 121 7.23 2.18 13.10
CA SER A 121 6.37 3.36 13.23
C SER A 121 6.50 4.22 11.99
N LEU A 122 5.36 4.65 11.43
CA LEU A 122 5.31 5.67 10.39
C LEU A 122 5.41 7.03 11.11
N LYS A 123 6.62 7.58 11.17
CA LYS A 123 6.90 8.91 11.73
C LYS A 123 6.99 9.94 10.63
#